data_AF-A0AAW0A1P6-F1
#
_entry.id   AF-A0AAW0A1P6-F1
#
_cell.length_a   1.000
_cell.length_b   1.000
_cell.length_c   1.000
_cell.angle_alpha   90.00
_cell.angle_beta   90.00
_cell.angle_gamma   90.00
#
_symmetry.space_group_name_H-M   'P 1'
#
loop_
_entity.id
_entity.type
_entity.pdbx_description
1 polymer ?
#
loop_
_entity_poly.entity_id
_entity_poly.type
_entity_poly.pdbx_seq_one_letter_code
_entity_poly.pdbx_strand_id
1 'polypeptide(L)'
;GILVDSLDGKEAADFNACRAALANHPCPKCLIHKTDLHRISGNFELRTTPAMKAIVKKALKAKTHAKKEAILMDAGLRCIKHFLWYFRFGDPYAAYVYDTLHSDDLGKLAKHLWLLLLEQLEDLKQKGPFAQKYVS
;
A
#
# COMPACT_ATOMS: atom_id res chain seq x y z
N GLY A 1 4.43 -2.69 -24.92
CA GLY A 1 3.98 -1.45 -24.25
C GLY A 1 4.46 -1.46 -22.82
N ILE A 2 4.78 -0.30 -22.27
CA ILE A 2 5.06 -0.12 -20.84
C ILE A 2 3.75 0.42 -20.23
N LEU A 3 3.18 -0.30 -19.26
CA LEU A 3 2.01 0.17 -18.53
C LEU A 3 2.51 1.13 -17.45
N VAL A 4 2.18 2.41 -17.59
CA VAL A 4 2.43 3.43 -16.57
C VAL A 4 1.07 3.94 -16.14
N ASP A 5 0.79 3.79 -14.85
CA ASP A 5 -0.48 4.21 -14.25
C ASP A 5 -0.18 4.95 -12.94
N SER A 6 -0.94 6.01 -12.69
CA SER A 6 -0.81 6.85 -11.50
C SER A 6 -1.92 6.44 -10.55
N LEU A 7 -1.57 5.64 -9.54
CA LEU A 7 -2.53 4.98 -8.66
C LEU A 7 -2.40 5.52 -7.24
N ASP A 8 -3.54 5.79 -6.60
CA ASP A 8 -3.52 6.05 -5.16
C ASP A 8 -3.12 4.79 -4.36
N GLY A 9 -2.89 4.93 -3.05
CA GLY A 9 -2.44 3.81 -2.22
C GLY A 9 -3.39 2.60 -2.21
N LYS A 10 -4.71 2.81 -2.34
CA LYS A 10 -5.70 1.73 -2.38
C LYS A 10 -5.75 1.08 -3.76
N GLU A 11 -5.77 1.89 -4.81
CA GLU A 11 -5.76 1.43 -6.20
C GLU A 11 -4.48 0.64 -6.50
N ALA A 12 -3.33 1.10 -6.03
CA ALA A 12 -2.07 0.38 -6.14
C ALA A 12 -2.11 -0.98 -5.44
N ALA A 13 -2.73 -1.06 -4.25
CA ALA A 13 -2.92 -2.32 -3.56
C ALA A 13 -3.87 -3.25 -4.32
N ASP A 14 -4.99 -2.75 -4.83
CA ASP A 14 -5.95 -3.56 -5.60
C ASP A 14 -5.35 -4.06 -6.91
N PHE A 15 -4.61 -3.20 -7.63
CA PHE A 15 -3.87 -3.56 -8.84
C PHE A 15 -2.91 -4.72 -8.56
N ASN A 16 -2.10 -4.60 -7.50
CA ASN A 16 -1.13 -5.62 -7.09
C ASN A 16 -1.75 -6.84 -6.37
N ALA A 17 -3.08 -6.99 -6.37
CA ALA A 17 -3.80 -8.04 -5.66
C ALA A 17 -3.46 -8.12 -4.16
N CYS A 18 -3.18 -6.98 -3.53
CA CYS A 18 -2.94 -6.82 -2.10
C CYS A 18 -4.20 -6.36 -1.38
N ARG A 19 -4.24 -6.53 -0.06
CA ARG A 19 -5.39 -6.19 0.80
C ARG A 19 -5.32 -4.80 1.44
N ALA A 20 -4.28 -4.02 1.12
CA ALA A 20 -4.02 -2.72 1.73
C ALA A 20 -4.07 -2.81 3.28
N ALA A 21 -4.67 -1.81 3.93
CA ALA A 21 -4.75 -1.67 5.38
C ALA A 21 -5.40 -2.85 6.13
N LEU A 22 -6.12 -3.75 5.45
CA LEU A 22 -6.76 -4.91 6.07
C LEU A 22 -5.83 -6.11 6.27
N ALA A 23 -4.56 -6.00 5.89
CA ALA A 23 -3.58 -7.08 6.00
C ALA A 23 -2.49 -6.82 7.04
N ASN A 24 -1.85 -7.92 7.47
CA ASN A 24 -0.64 -7.84 8.27
C ASN A 24 0.53 -7.25 7.47
N HIS A 25 0.56 -7.46 6.15
CA HIS A 25 1.59 -6.91 5.26
C HIS A 25 0.94 -6.04 4.17
N PRO A 26 0.63 -4.76 4.45
CA PRO A 26 -0.24 -3.95 3.61
C PRO A 26 0.44 -3.39 2.35
N CYS A 27 1.78 -3.32 2.31
CA CYS A 27 2.51 -2.70 1.22
C CYS A 27 2.48 -3.56 -0.07
N PRO A 28 2.20 -2.98 -1.25
CA PRO A 28 2.29 -3.67 -2.53
C PRO A 28 3.72 -4.01 -2.97
N LYS A 29 4.73 -3.34 -2.41
CA LYS A 29 6.14 -3.54 -2.78
C LYS A 29 6.84 -4.59 -1.93
N CYS A 30 6.60 -4.57 -0.62
CA CYS A 30 7.36 -5.34 0.35
C CYS A 30 6.46 -5.98 1.41
N LEU A 31 7.03 -6.95 2.13
CA LEU A 31 6.42 -7.67 3.24
C LEU A 31 6.69 -6.96 4.57
N ILE A 32 6.61 -5.62 4.61
CA ILE A 32 6.60 -4.87 5.87
C ILE A 32 5.36 -5.20 6.68
N HIS A 33 5.52 -5.45 7.98
CA HIS A 33 4.36 -5.69 8.86
C HIS A 33 3.65 -4.36 9.19
N LYS A 34 2.33 -4.40 9.41
CA LYS A 34 1.49 -3.21 9.66
C LYS A 34 1.95 -2.39 10.88
N THR A 35 2.61 -3.02 11.85
CA THR A 35 3.18 -2.35 13.04
C THR A 35 4.44 -1.55 12.72
N ASP A 36 5.12 -1.89 11.63
CA ASP A 36 6.41 -1.32 11.23
C ASP A 36 6.27 -0.26 10.13
N LEU A 37 5.04 0.08 9.67
CA LEU A 37 4.82 1.04 8.58
C LEU A 37 5.44 2.42 8.82
N HIS A 38 5.64 2.81 10.07
CA HIS A 38 6.29 4.05 10.46
C HIS A 38 7.81 4.06 10.17
N ARG A 39 8.42 2.90 9.91
CA ARG A 39 9.86 2.74 9.71
C ARG A 39 10.24 2.98 8.26
N ILE A 40 10.37 4.25 7.90
CA ILE A 40 10.65 4.71 6.52
C ILE A 40 12.05 4.39 5.99
N SER A 41 13.02 4.12 6.86
CA SER A 41 14.42 3.79 6.48
C SER A 41 14.76 2.30 6.64
N GLY A 42 13.74 1.45 6.82
CA GLY A 42 13.95 0.01 7.01
C GLY A 42 14.14 -0.74 5.70
N ASN A 43 14.89 -1.84 5.76
CA ASN A 43 14.96 -2.84 4.69
C ASN A 43 13.97 -3.96 4.99
N PHE A 44 13.04 -4.18 4.08
CA PHE A 44 12.00 -5.22 4.21
C PHE A 44 12.06 -6.15 3.00
N GLU A 45 11.71 -7.41 3.21
CA GLU A 45 11.66 -8.40 2.13
C GLU A 45 10.73 -7.92 1.02
N LEU A 46 11.22 -7.86 -0.21
CA LEU A 46 10.43 -7.44 -1.36
C LEU A 46 9.48 -8.55 -1.80
N ARG A 47 8.29 -8.17 -2.25
CA ARG A 47 7.40 -9.09 -2.94
C ARG A 47 7.99 -9.40 -4.31
N THR A 48 7.96 -10.67 -4.68
CA THR A 48 8.40 -11.13 -6.00
C THR A 48 7.32 -12.00 -6.61
N THR A 49 7.23 -11.98 -7.93
CA THR A 49 6.28 -12.82 -8.67
C THR A 49 6.35 -14.30 -8.29
N PRO A 50 7.54 -14.93 -8.21
CA PRO A 50 7.65 -16.34 -7.78
C PRO A 50 7.10 -16.58 -6.37
N ALA A 51 7.44 -15.72 -5.40
CA ALA A 51 7.01 -15.87 -4.01
C ALA A 51 5.48 -15.73 -3.90
N MET A 52 4.91 -14.68 -4.51
CA MET A 52 3.47 -14.42 -4.42
C MET A 52 2.65 -15.51 -5.14
N LYS A 53 3.15 -16.03 -6.28
CA LYS A 53 2.56 -17.22 -6.96
C LYS A 53 2.54 -18.45 -6.06
N ALA A 54 3.63 -18.70 -5.33
CA ALA A 54 3.73 -19.86 -4.45
C ALA A 54 2.71 -19.78 -3.30
N ILE A 55 2.53 -18.58 -2.72
CA ILE A 55 1.54 -18.33 -1.67
C ILE A 55 0.12 -18.54 -2.20
N VAL A 56 -0.23 -17.98 -3.35
CA VAL A 56 -1.56 -18.19 -3.94
C VAL A 56 -1.79 -19.66 -4.30
N LYS A 57 -0.78 -20.36 -4.82
CA LYS A 57 -0.87 -21.81 -5.09
C LYS A 57 -1.06 -22.62 -3.81
N LYS A 58 -0.39 -22.25 -2.72
CA LYS A 58 -0.57 -22.85 -1.38
C LYS A 58 -1.99 -22.61 -0.86
N ALA A 59 -2.50 -21.39 -0.99
CA ALA A 59 -3.86 -21.02 -0.59
C ALA A 59 -4.92 -21.79 -1.39
N LEU A 60 -4.75 -21.94 -2.71
CA LEU A 60 -5.66 -22.71 -3.58
C LEU A 60 -5.70 -24.21 -3.26
N LYS A 61 -4.65 -24.75 -2.64
CA LYS A 61 -4.60 -26.15 -2.18
C LYS A 61 -5.17 -26.34 -0.76
N ALA A 62 -5.55 -25.26 -0.07
CA ALA A 62 -6.08 -25.37 1.28
C ALA A 62 -7.47 -26.04 1.27
N LYS A 63 -7.68 -26.99 2.18
CA LYS A 63 -8.93 -27.77 2.28
C LYS A 63 -10.14 -26.95 2.73
N THR A 64 -9.92 -25.85 3.45
CA THR A 64 -10.99 -25.02 4.02
C THR A 64 -10.83 -23.56 3.63
N HIS A 65 -11.95 -22.86 3.53
CA HIS A 65 -11.96 -21.42 3.27
C HIS A 65 -11.20 -20.64 4.34
N ALA A 66 -11.36 -20.98 5.62
CA ALA A 66 -10.64 -20.35 6.72
C ALA A 66 -9.12 -20.49 6.59
N LYS A 67 -8.61 -21.68 6.21
CA LYS A 67 -7.18 -21.90 6.02
C LYS A 67 -6.64 -21.16 4.80
N LYS A 68 -7.41 -21.12 3.71
CA LYS A 68 -7.10 -20.33 2.52
C LYS A 68 -6.96 -18.85 2.88
N GLU A 69 -7.92 -18.34 3.64
CA GLU A 69 -7.97 -16.93 4.05
C GLU A 69 -6.81 -16.57 4.98
N ALA A 70 -6.50 -17.42 5.96
CA ALA A 70 -5.37 -17.22 6.85
C ALA A 70 -4.03 -17.12 6.09
N ILE A 71 -3.78 -18.00 5.13
CA ILE A 71 -2.55 -17.98 4.29
C ILE A 71 -2.45 -16.66 3.50
N LEU A 72 -3.57 -16.20 2.95
CA LEU A 72 -3.61 -14.99 2.13
C LEU A 72 -3.49 -13.73 2.98
N MET A 73 -4.13 -13.70 4.15
CA MET A 73 -4.10 -12.56 5.07
C MET A 73 -2.71 -12.37 5.70
N ASP A 74 -2.02 -13.47 6.00
CA ASP A 74 -0.64 -13.48 6.46
C ASP A 74 0.30 -12.87 5.42
N ALA A 75 0.12 -13.17 4.13
CA ALA A 75 0.91 -12.54 3.06
C ALA A 75 0.37 -11.18 2.59
N GLY A 76 -0.76 -10.72 3.13
CA GLY A 76 -1.49 -9.54 2.65
C GLY A 76 -2.00 -9.58 1.21
N LEU A 77 -2.23 -10.78 0.67
CA LEU A 77 -2.68 -11.01 -0.71
C LEU A 77 -4.18 -11.29 -0.81
N ARG A 78 -4.77 -11.01 -1.97
CA ARG A 78 -6.07 -11.51 -2.40
C ARG A 78 -5.89 -12.83 -3.15
N CYS A 79 -6.94 -13.65 -3.22
CA CYS A 79 -6.91 -14.89 -3.99
C CYS A 79 -7.07 -14.64 -5.51
N ILE A 80 -6.18 -13.85 -6.10
CA ILE A 80 -6.23 -13.45 -7.50
C ILE A 80 -4.94 -13.92 -8.19
N LYS A 81 -5.07 -14.49 -9.38
CA LYS A 81 -3.93 -14.73 -10.27
C LYS A 81 -3.69 -13.46 -11.07
N HIS A 82 -2.69 -12.68 -10.67
CA HIS A 82 -2.40 -11.41 -11.32
C HIS A 82 -2.03 -11.64 -12.80
N PHE A 83 -2.57 -10.86 -13.74
CA PHE A 83 -2.35 -11.09 -15.17
C PHE A 83 -0.88 -10.87 -15.61
N LEU A 84 -0.19 -9.88 -15.01
CA LEU A 84 1.25 -9.64 -15.27
C LEU A 84 2.14 -10.85 -15.00
N TRP A 85 1.71 -11.79 -14.15
CA TRP A 85 2.44 -13.01 -13.87
C TRP A 85 2.67 -13.93 -15.07
N TYR A 86 1.90 -13.78 -16.15
CA TYR A 86 2.01 -14.60 -17.35
C TYR A 86 3.02 -14.06 -18.37
N PHE A 87 3.54 -12.86 -18.15
CA PHE A 87 4.51 -12.23 -19.04
C PHE A 87 5.94 -12.46 -18.52
N ARG A 88 6.88 -12.76 -19.42
CA ARG A 88 8.28 -13.09 -19.08
C ARG A 88 8.96 -12.06 -18.18
N PHE A 89 8.64 -10.78 -18.36
CA PHE A 89 9.21 -9.65 -17.62
C PHE A 89 8.15 -8.89 -16.80
N GLY A 90 7.01 -9.53 -16.52
CA GLY A 90 5.96 -8.93 -15.71
C GLY A 90 6.19 -9.19 -14.23
N ASP A 91 6.65 -8.18 -13.50
CA ASP A 91 6.64 -8.19 -12.04
C ASP A 91 5.88 -6.95 -11.52
N PRO A 92 4.60 -7.10 -11.12
CA PRO A 92 3.79 -5.97 -10.68
C PRO A 92 4.38 -5.30 -9.43
N TYR A 93 5.03 -6.08 -8.56
CA TYR A 93 5.55 -5.62 -7.28
C TYR A 93 6.82 -4.81 -7.45
N ALA A 94 7.71 -5.24 -8.36
CA ALA A 94 8.92 -4.49 -8.69
C ALA A 94 8.58 -3.22 -9.50
N ALA A 95 7.55 -3.27 -10.34
CA ALA A 95 7.09 -2.12 -11.12
C ALA A 95 6.43 -1.04 -10.25
N TYR A 96 5.85 -1.41 -9.11
CA TYR A 96 5.24 -0.44 -8.20
C TYR A 96 6.29 0.48 -7.56
N VAL A 97 6.03 1.78 -7.67
CA VAL A 97 6.76 2.86 -7.03
C VAL A 97 5.76 3.73 -6.29
N TYR A 98 6.16 4.22 -5.13
CA TYR A 98 5.35 5.12 -4.34
C TYR A 98 5.23 6.47 -5.06
N ASP A 99 4.00 6.87 -5.35
CA ASP A 99 3.69 8.16 -5.96
C ASP A 99 3.54 9.22 -4.87
N THR A 100 4.55 10.08 -4.74
CA THR A 100 4.60 11.16 -3.74
C THR A 100 3.56 12.24 -4.01
N LEU A 101 3.21 12.52 -5.27
CA LEU A 101 2.28 13.60 -5.60
C LEU A 101 0.87 13.28 -5.10
N HIS A 102 0.36 12.11 -5.46
CA HIS A 102 -0.98 11.69 -5.04
C HIS A 102 -1.04 11.32 -3.56
N SER A 103 0.01 10.70 -3.04
CA SER A 103 0.00 10.17 -1.68
C SER A 103 0.37 11.21 -0.62
N ASP A 104 1.37 12.04 -0.86
CA ASP A 104 1.85 13.03 0.11
C ASP A 104 1.17 14.38 -0.10
N ASP A 105 1.32 15.00 -1.27
CA ASP A 105 0.91 16.40 -1.48
C ASP A 105 -0.61 16.60 -1.41
N LEU A 106 -1.37 15.80 -2.16
CA LEU A 106 -2.85 15.87 -2.18
C LEU A 106 -3.51 14.97 -1.13
N GLY A 107 -2.80 13.92 -0.71
CA GLY A 107 -3.28 12.93 0.24
C GLY A 107 -2.99 13.32 1.68
N LYS A 108 -1.84 12.89 2.20
CA LYS A 108 -1.47 13.00 3.61
C LYS A 108 -1.35 14.43 4.09
N LEU A 109 -0.70 15.31 3.32
CA LEU A 109 -0.42 16.68 3.72
C LEU A 109 -1.72 17.44 3.88
N ALA A 110 -2.50 17.56 2.81
CA ALA A 110 -3.73 18.33 2.82
C ALA A 110 -4.82 17.77 3.74
N LYS A 111 -5.00 16.44 3.79
CA LYS A 111 -6.13 15.82 4.53
C LYS A 111 -5.85 15.51 5.99
N HIS A 112 -4.59 15.31 6.37
CA HIS A 112 -4.25 14.82 7.71
C HIS A 112 -3.21 15.69 8.41
N LEU A 113 -2.03 15.87 7.82
CA LEU A 113 -0.94 16.60 8.47
C LEU A 113 -1.26 18.08 8.65
N TRP A 114 -1.96 18.70 7.70
CA TRP A 114 -2.39 20.09 7.81
C TRP A 114 -3.35 20.30 8.99
N LEU A 115 -4.31 19.38 9.18
CA LEU A 115 -5.24 19.45 10.31
C LEU A 115 -4.50 19.29 11.64
N LEU A 116 -3.61 18.30 11.75
CA LEU A 116 -2.77 18.10 12.94
C LEU A 116 -1.87 19.31 13.22
N LEU A 117 -1.29 19.92 12.19
CA LEU A 117 -0.49 21.13 12.34
C LEU A 117 -1.33 22.29 12.88
N LEU A 118 -2.55 22.49 12.36
CA LEU A 118 -3.45 23.53 12.85
C LEU A 118 -3.89 23.29 14.31
N GLU A 119 -4.05 22.04 14.74
CA GLU A 119 -4.28 21.68 16.15
C GLU A 119 -3.09 22.08 17.03
N GLN A 120 -1.86 21.71 16.64
CA GLN A 120 -0.65 22.11 17.37
C GLN A 120 -0.47 23.64 17.42
N LEU A 121 -0.81 24.35 16.35
CA LEU A 121 -0.75 25.80 16.30
C LEU A 121 -1.84 26.48 17.13
N GLU A 122 -3.00 25.84 17.32
CA GLU A 122 -4.04 26.32 18.25
C GLU A 122 -3.51 26.30 19.69
N ASP A 123 -2.89 25.19 20.09
CA ASP A 123 -2.28 25.03 21.43
C ASP A 123 -1.20 26.09 21.70
N LEU A 124 -0.46 26.46 20.64
CA LEU A 124 0.54 27.53 20.68
C LEU A 124 -0.03 28.95 20.51
N LYS A 125 -1.35 29.10 20.31
CA LYS A 125 -2.05 30.36 20.01
C LYS A 125 -1.53 31.07 18.75
N GLN A 126 -1.01 30.31 17.79
CA GLN A 126 -0.43 30.78 16.54
C GLN A 126 -1.21 30.36 15.29
N LYS A 127 -2.40 29.79 15.44
CA LYS A 127 -3.17 29.27 14.30
C LYS A 127 -3.69 30.34 13.34
N GLY A 128 -4.02 31.55 13.83
CA GLY A 128 -4.68 32.61 13.06
C GLY A 128 -4.12 32.86 11.64
N PRO A 129 -2.80 33.07 11.48
CA PRO A 129 -2.16 33.26 10.18
C PRO A 129 -2.30 32.07 9.20
N PHE A 130 -2.52 30.86 9.71
CA PHE A 130 -2.55 29.61 8.94
C PHE A 130 -3.98 29.05 8.76
N ALA A 131 -4.96 29.57 9.49
CA ALA A 131 -6.35 29.12 9.39
C ALA A 131 -7.08 29.59 8.11
N GLN A 132 -6.51 30.55 7.38
CA GLN A 132 -7.07 30.94 6.09
C GLN A 132 -6.89 29.79 5.10
N LYS A 133 -8.02 29.19 4.68
CA LYS A 133 -8.02 28.38 3.46
C LYS A 133 -7.49 29.26 2.34
N TYR A 134 -6.48 28.79 1.63
CA TYR A 134 -6.26 29.26 0.25
C TYR A 134 -7.59 29.07 -0.48
N VAL A 135 -8.22 30.18 -0.85
CA VAL A 135 -9.35 30.18 -1.76
C VAL A 135 -8.72 29.81 -3.11
N SER A 136 -8.87 28.53 -3.49
CA SER A 136 -8.61 28.08 -4.86
C SER A 136 -9.74 28.53 -5.77
#